data_AF-A0A945GYP7-F1
#
_entry.id   AF-A0A945GYP7-F1
#
_cell.length_a   1.000
_cell.length_b   1.000
_cell.length_c   1.000
_cell.angle_alpha   90.00
_cell.angle_beta   90.00
_cell.angle_gamma   90.00
#
_symmetry.space_group_name_H-M   'P 1'
#
loop_
_entity.id
_entity.type
_entity.pdbx_description
1 polymer ?
#
loop_
_entity_poly.entity_id
_entity_poly.type
_entity_poly.pdbx_seq_one_letter_code
_entity_poly.pdbx_strand_id
1 'polypeptide(L)'
;MLAATKILQRLPFFNRMFGVDAEDGLQEINSWPALMIASSFIWLAVAGLLGVAMPIIQRFELGTDLFYMALTAHGAALAFPFSFQLMAGISLHRAGGCVGKPITGVMPALIFICMNLGAALLTVAILLGFSVSLVVMYPLPVVGVANGQWSFNTLVLGFTGIALVLTMMIYLYPVQLLKMMFFG
;
A
#
# COMPACT_ATOMS: atom_id res chain seq x y z
N MET A 1 -10.68 -17.38 -15.38
CA MET A 1 -9.86 -17.07 -14.17
C MET A 1 -9.31 -15.67 -14.26
N LEU A 2 -9.72 -14.79 -13.34
CA LEU A 2 -9.27 -13.40 -13.25
C LEU A 2 -7.81 -13.32 -12.78
N ALA A 3 -7.11 -12.25 -13.19
CA ALA A 3 -5.70 -12.04 -12.88
C ALA A 3 -5.44 -12.05 -11.35
N ALA A 4 -6.29 -11.40 -10.57
CA ALA A 4 -6.17 -11.34 -9.11
C ALA A 4 -6.26 -12.73 -8.44
N THR A 5 -7.14 -13.62 -8.92
CA THR A 5 -7.24 -14.99 -8.40
C THR A 5 -5.98 -15.80 -8.71
N LYS A 6 -5.40 -15.65 -9.90
CA LYS A 6 -4.12 -16.32 -10.24
C LYS A 6 -2.98 -15.87 -9.32
N ILE A 7 -2.98 -14.61 -8.91
CA ILE A 7 -1.98 -14.08 -7.97
C ILE A 7 -2.20 -14.65 -6.57
N LEU A 8 -3.45 -14.61 -6.06
CA LEU A 8 -3.80 -15.15 -4.74
C LEU A 8 -3.47 -16.64 -4.60
N GLN A 9 -3.79 -17.45 -5.61
CA GLN A 9 -3.53 -18.90 -5.57
C GLN A 9 -2.04 -19.26 -5.50
N ARG A 10 -1.15 -18.33 -5.88
CA ARG A 10 0.30 -18.51 -5.77
C ARG A 10 0.84 -18.15 -4.38
N LEU A 11 0.02 -17.62 -3.47
CA LEU A 11 0.41 -17.26 -2.11
C LEU A 11 0.06 -18.41 -1.13
N PRO A 12 1.02 -19.20 -0.63
CA PRO A 12 0.74 -20.45 0.08
C PRO A 12 -0.05 -20.28 1.38
N PHE A 13 0.21 -19.21 2.15
CA PHE A 13 -0.50 -18.94 3.41
C PHE A 13 -1.82 -18.18 3.17
N PHE A 14 -1.78 -17.13 2.34
CA PHE A 14 -2.93 -16.25 2.11
C PHE A 14 -4.02 -16.89 1.24
N ASN A 15 -3.70 -17.89 0.40
CA ASN A 15 -4.71 -18.61 -0.37
C ASN A 15 -5.69 -19.39 0.52
N ARG A 16 -5.27 -19.86 1.71
CA ARG A 16 -6.19 -20.57 2.63
C ARG A 16 -7.15 -19.62 3.34
N MET A 17 -6.77 -18.35 3.51
CA MET A 17 -7.52 -17.36 4.29
C MET A 17 -8.33 -16.40 3.42
N PHE A 18 -7.81 -16.06 2.23
CA PHE A 18 -8.41 -15.12 1.27
C PHE A 18 -8.59 -15.76 -0.11
N GLY A 19 -8.51 -17.09 -0.19
CA GLY A 19 -8.84 -17.83 -1.40
C GLY A 19 -10.27 -17.51 -1.82
N VAL A 20 -10.46 -17.30 -3.11
CA VAL A 20 -11.78 -17.08 -3.69
C VAL A 20 -12.17 -18.35 -4.40
N ASP A 21 -13.29 -18.94 -3.97
CA ASP A 21 -13.85 -20.12 -4.61
C ASP A 21 -14.30 -19.74 -6.03
N ALA A 22 -14.09 -20.66 -6.98
CA ALA A 22 -14.56 -20.47 -8.34
C ALA A 22 -15.98 -21.02 -8.52
N GLU A 23 -16.44 -21.89 -7.61
CA GLU A 23 -17.74 -22.57 -7.71
C GLU A 23 -18.90 -21.74 -7.15
N ASP A 24 -18.62 -20.72 -6.33
CA ASP A 24 -19.63 -19.86 -5.71
C ASP A 24 -20.18 -18.75 -6.63
N GLY A 25 -19.55 -18.53 -7.79
CA GLY A 25 -19.90 -17.46 -8.74
C GLY A 25 -19.55 -16.04 -8.27
N LEU A 26 -18.90 -15.86 -7.12
CA LEU A 26 -18.56 -14.57 -6.53
C LEU A 26 -17.14 -14.10 -6.88
N GLN A 27 -16.45 -14.84 -7.74
CA GLN A 27 -15.07 -14.55 -8.15
C GLN A 27 -14.89 -13.14 -8.71
N GLU A 28 -15.87 -12.65 -9.47
CA GLU A 28 -15.85 -11.33 -10.09
C GLU A 28 -16.01 -10.19 -9.09
N ILE A 29 -16.60 -10.47 -7.92
CA ILE A 29 -16.76 -9.50 -6.85
C ILE A 29 -15.55 -9.54 -5.92
N ASN A 30 -15.06 -10.74 -5.57
CA ASN A 30 -14.16 -10.91 -4.44
C ASN A 30 -12.68 -10.92 -4.81
N SER A 31 -12.30 -11.23 -6.05
CA SER A 31 -10.89 -11.47 -6.41
C SER A 31 -9.94 -10.28 -6.17
N TRP A 32 -10.28 -9.08 -6.65
CA TRP A 32 -9.47 -7.88 -6.43
C TRP A 32 -9.47 -7.41 -4.97
N PRO A 33 -10.64 -7.29 -4.29
CA PRO A 33 -10.68 -6.96 -2.87
C PRO A 33 -9.87 -7.94 -2.01
N ALA A 34 -10.00 -9.25 -2.24
CA ALA A 34 -9.25 -10.25 -1.49
C ALA A 34 -7.73 -10.08 -1.68
N LEU A 35 -7.27 -9.79 -2.90
CA LEU A 35 -5.85 -9.52 -3.16
C LEU A 35 -5.38 -8.25 -2.44
N MET A 36 -6.18 -7.18 -2.45
CA MET A 36 -5.86 -5.94 -1.72
C MET A 36 -5.74 -6.17 -0.22
N ILE A 37 -6.68 -6.93 0.37
CA ILE A 37 -6.69 -7.27 1.80
C ILE A 37 -5.51 -8.18 2.15
N ALA A 38 -5.26 -9.23 1.37
CA ALA A 38 -4.12 -10.13 1.61
C ALA A 38 -2.79 -9.37 1.59
N SER A 39 -2.58 -8.53 0.56
CA SER A 39 -1.37 -7.72 0.45
C SER A 39 -1.24 -6.70 1.58
N SER A 40 -2.33 -6.12 2.08
CA SER A 40 -2.24 -5.15 3.19
C SER A 40 -1.77 -5.81 4.49
N PHE A 41 -2.17 -7.05 4.76
CA PHE A 41 -1.67 -7.80 5.92
C PHE A 41 -0.17 -8.15 5.84
N ILE A 42 0.38 -8.32 4.62
CA ILE A 42 1.83 -8.44 4.43
C ILE A 42 2.51 -7.14 4.89
N TRP A 43 1.98 -5.99 4.49
CA TRP A 43 2.51 -4.70 4.91
C TRP A 43 2.31 -4.39 6.39
N LEU A 44 1.23 -4.89 7.01
CA LEU A 44 1.06 -4.83 8.46
C LEU A 44 2.19 -5.58 9.18
N ALA A 45 2.53 -6.78 8.71
CA ALA A 45 3.62 -7.56 9.31
C ALA A 45 4.95 -6.82 9.18
N VAL A 46 5.27 -6.26 8.00
CA VAL A 46 6.47 -5.43 7.77
C VAL A 46 6.47 -4.23 8.74
N ALA A 47 5.36 -3.51 8.83
CA ALA A 47 5.26 -2.35 9.68
C ALA A 47 5.37 -2.70 11.17
N GLY A 48 4.77 -3.81 11.61
CA GLY A 48 4.89 -4.32 12.97
C GLY A 48 6.33 -4.69 13.33
N LEU A 49 7.04 -5.37 12.42
CA LEU A 49 8.46 -5.69 12.60
C LEU A 49 9.32 -4.42 12.72
N LEU A 50 9.08 -3.41 11.88
CA LEU A 50 9.75 -2.11 11.99
C LEU A 50 9.41 -1.39 13.31
N GLY A 51 8.16 -1.53 13.77
CA GLY A 51 7.69 -1.04 15.06
C GLY A 51 8.46 -1.61 16.24
N VAL A 52 8.75 -2.92 16.20
CA VAL A 52 9.58 -3.61 17.19
C VAL A 52 11.07 -3.32 17.00
N ALA A 53 11.53 -3.09 15.77
CA ALA A 53 12.92 -2.75 15.50
C ALA A 53 13.34 -1.41 16.12
N MET A 54 12.47 -0.40 16.11
CA MET A 54 12.76 0.93 16.68
C MET A 54 13.22 0.90 18.16
N PRO A 55 12.49 0.29 19.12
CA PRO A 55 12.94 0.21 20.50
C PRO A 55 14.20 -0.67 20.66
N ILE A 56 14.40 -1.68 19.81
CA ILE A 56 15.64 -2.47 19.79
C ILE A 56 16.83 -1.59 19.37
N ILE A 57 16.68 -0.82 18.29
CA ILE A 57 17.70 0.13 17.82
C ILE A 57 18.05 1.13 18.92
N GLN A 58 17.05 1.68 19.60
CA GLN A 58 17.28 2.59 20.73
C GLN A 58 17.95 1.90 21.92
N ARG A 59 17.51 0.69 22.30
CA ARG A 59 18.03 -0.04 23.45
C ARG A 59 19.50 -0.46 23.29
N PHE A 60 19.92 -0.73 22.07
CA PHE A 60 21.27 -1.18 21.72
C PHE A 60 22.11 -0.09 21.02
N GLU A 61 21.60 1.14 20.92
CA GLU A 61 22.31 2.30 20.34
C GLU A 61 22.86 2.04 18.92
N LEU A 62 22.10 1.34 18.07
CA LEU A 62 22.55 0.85 16.75
C LEU A 62 22.68 1.95 15.66
N GLY A 63 22.60 3.23 16.04
CA GLY A 63 22.74 4.37 15.15
C GLY A 63 21.43 5.14 14.91
N THR A 64 21.55 6.47 14.87
CA THR A 64 20.43 7.40 14.67
C THR A 64 19.82 7.28 13.27
N ASP A 65 20.65 7.06 12.25
CA ASP A 65 20.18 6.98 10.86
C ASP A 65 19.30 5.76 10.65
N LEU A 66 19.68 4.62 11.25
CA LEU A 66 18.89 3.40 11.24
C LEU A 66 17.55 3.59 11.95
N PHE A 67 17.54 4.34 13.05
CA PHE A 67 16.30 4.68 13.76
C PHE A 67 15.35 5.52 12.89
N TYR A 68 15.85 6.58 12.26
CA TYR A 68 15.02 7.44 11.41
C TYR A 68 14.52 6.73 10.15
N MET A 69 15.37 5.90 9.53
CA MET A 69 14.95 5.04 8.42
C MET A 69 13.82 4.08 8.85
N ALA A 70 13.97 3.41 10.01
CA ALA A 70 12.95 2.52 10.55
C ALA A 70 11.65 3.26 10.89
N LEU A 71 11.75 4.47 11.46
CA LEU A 71 10.60 5.32 11.79
C LEU A 71 9.83 5.74 10.54
N THR A 72 10.54 6.20 9.51
CA THR A 72 9.94 6.57 8.22
C THR A 72 9.29 5.36 7.55
N ALA A 73 10.00 4.23 7.48
CA ALA A 73 9.48 3.01 6.87
C ALA A 73 8.26 2.47 7.62
N HIS A 74 8.27 2.49 8.96
CA HIS A 74 7.15 2.07 9.79
C HIS A 74 5.90 2.91 9.52
N GLY A 75 6.03 4.24 9.58
CA GLY A 75 4.91 5.15 9.32
C GLY A 75 4.35 5.01 7.91
N ALA A 76 5.24 4.95 6.90
CA ALA A 76 4.85 4.78 5.51
C ALA A 76 4.14 3.44 5.27
N ALA A 77 4.68 2.33 5.79
CA ALA A 77 4.09 1.00 5.64
C ALA A 77 2.73 0.89 6.34
N LEU A 78 2.58 1.45 7.55
CA LEU A 78 1.30 1.47 8.28
C LEU A 78 0.23 2.28 7.55
N ALA A 79 0.56 3.48 7.09
CA ALA A 79 -0.42 4.38 6.49
C ALA A 79 -0.83 3.93 5.09
N PHE A 80 0.15 3.73 4.20
CA PHE A 80 -0.10 3.59 2.78
C PHE A 80 -0.48 2.15 2.40
N PRO A 81 0.44 1.19 2.23
CA PRO A 81 0.06 -0.12 1.71
C PRO A 81 -0.62 -1.02 2.74
N PHE A 82 -0.62 -0.68 4.04
CA PHE A 82 -1.49 -1.32 5.02
C PHE A 82 -2.87 -0.63 5.10
N SER A 83 -2.97 0.50 5.81
CA SER A 83 -4.28 1.05 6.22
C SER A 83 -5.15 1.47 5.03
N PHE A 84 -4.59 2.24 4.09
CA PHE A 84 -5.33 2.70 2.92
C PHE A 84 -5.73 1.56 1.99
N GLN A 85 -4.83 0.60 1.78
CA GLN A 85 -5.13 -0.56 0.96
C GLN A 85 -6.17 -1.48 1.60
N LEU A 86 -6.09 -1.70 2.92
CA LEU A 86 -7.08 -2.47 3.68
C LEU A 86 -8.45 -1.79 3.62
N MET A 87 -8.50 -0.48 3.85
CA MET A 87 -9.72 0.32 3.76
C MET A 87 -10.35 0.18 2.37
N ALA A 88 -9.57 0.38 1.30
CA ALA A 88 -10.07 0.26 -0.07
C ALA A 88 -10.55 -1.16 -0.37
N GLY A 89 -9.77 -2.18 0.03
CA GLY A 89 -10.12 -3.59 -0.17
C GLY A 89 -11.42 -3.98 0.53
N ILE A 90 -11.56 -3.69 1.82
CA ILE A 90 -12.79 -3.98 2.58
C ILE A 90 -13.98 -3.19 2.01
N SER A 91 -13.79 -1.92 1.67
CA SER A 91 -14.87 -1.08 1.16
C SER A 91 -15.37 -1.56 -0.20
N LEU A 92 -14.46 -1.91 -1.10
CA LEU A 92 -14.81 -2.51 -2.39
C LEU A 92 -15.49 -3.86 -2.19
N HIS A 93 -14.97 -4.74 -1.33
CA HIS A 93 -15.60 -6.03 -1.03
C HIS A 93 -17.05 -5.85 -0.55
N ARG A 94 -17.28 -4.94 0.40
CA ARG A 94 -18.63 -4.66 0.91
C ARG A 94 -19.53 -4.02 -0.14
N ALA A 95 -19.03 -3.05 -0.90
CA ALA A 95 -19.80 -2.40 -1.95
C ALA A 95 -20.21 -3.39 -3.05
N GLY A 96 -19.29 -4.26 -3.46
CA GLY A 96 -19.56 -5.31 -4.44
C GLY A 96 -20.57 -6.33 -3.93
N GLY A 97 -20.44 -6.78 -2.69
CA GLY A 97 -21.39 -7.71 -2.06
C GLY A 97 -22.79 -7.12 -1.89
N CYS A 98 -22.90 -5.84 -1.50
CA CYS A 98 -24.21 -5.19 -1.30
C CYS A 98 -24.91 -4.82 -2.61
N VAL A 99 -24.15 -4.36 -3.63
CA VAL A 99 -24.72 -3.90 -4.90
C VAL A 99 -24.79 -5.05 -5.92
N GLY A 100 -24.12 -6.17 -5.67
CA GLY A 100 -24.07 -7.34 -6.56
C GLY A 100 -23.33 -7.08 -7.87
N LYS A 101 -22.46 -6.06 -7.92
CA LYS A 101 -21.74 -5.65 -9.14
C LYS A 101 -20.31 -6.20 -9.16
N PRO A 102 -19.82 -6.63 -10.33
CA PRO A 102 -18.47 -7.14 -10.47
C PRO A 102 -17.43 -6.04 -10.25
N ILE A 103 -16.33 -6.41 -9.60
CA ILE A 103 -15.17 -5.55 -9.34
C ILE A 103 -14.03 -6.06 -10.21
N THR A 104 -14.23 -6.02 -11.53
CA THR A 104 -13.27 -6.54 -12.52
C THR A 104 -12.79 -5.45 -13.48
N GLY A 105 -11.77 -5.77 -14.28
CA GLY A 105 -11.24 -4.88 -15.31
C GLY A 105 -10.08 -4.00 -14.86
N VAL A 106 -9.86 -2.92 -15.61
CA VAL A 106 -8.65 -2.08 -15.52
C VAL A 106 -8.63 -1.22 -14.24
N MET A 107 -9.78 -0.71 -13.81
CA MET A 107 -9.82 0.23 -12.68
C MET A 107 -9.40 -0.42 -11.35
N PRO A 108 -9.92 -1.59 -10.94
CA PRO A 108 -9.41 -2.30 -9.75
C PRO A 108 -7.93 -2.68 -9.86
N ALA A 109 -7.46 -3.00 -11.07
CA ALA A 109 -6.06 -3.29 -11.31
C ALA A 109 -5.16 -2.07 -11.09
N LEU A 110 -5.56 -0.90 -11.61
CA LEU A 110 -4.84 0.36 -11.40
C LEU A 110 -4.84 0.77 -9.93
N ILE A 111 -5.95 0.57 -9.20
CA ILE A 111 -6.00 0.80 -7.75
C ILE A 111 -4.90 -0.03 -7.05
N PHE A 112 -4.85 -1.33 -7.34
CA PHE A 112 -3.85 -2.22 -6.75
C PHE A 112 -2.41 -1.84 -7.14
N ILE A 113 -2.17 -1.56 -8.42
CA ILE A 113 -0.84 -1.21 -8.94
C ILE A 113 -0.36 0.11 -8.38
N CYS A 114 -1.16 1.18 -8.44
CA CYS A 114 -0.76 2.50 -7.92
C CYS A 114 -0.40 2.44 -6.43
N MET A 115 -1.16 1.68 -5.63
CA MET A 115 -0.85 1.50 -4.21
C MET A 115 0.47 0.73 -4.02
N ASN A 116 0.62 -0.45 -4.62
CA ASN A 116 1.76 -1.32 -4.34
C ASN A 116 3.05 -0.83 -5.03
N LEU A 117 2.95 -0.30 -6.24
CA LEU A 117 4.08 0.33 -6.92
C LEU A 117 4.48 1.62 -6.19
N GLY A 118 3.50 2.44 -5.77
CA GLY A 118 3.78 3.64 -5.00
C GLY A 118 4.52 3.34 -3.70
N ALA A 119 4.04 2.35 -2.94
CA ALA A 119 4.71 1.86 -1.73
C ALA A 119 6.10 1.27 -2.01
N ALA A 120 6.27 0.53 -3.10
CA ALA A 120 7.57 -0.02 -3.50
C ALA A 120 8.59 1.09 -3.82
N LEU A 121 8.21 2.10 -4.63
CA LEU A 121 9.08 3.23 -4.95
C LEU A 121 9.48 4.00 -3.69
N LEU A 122 8.52 4.26 -2.79
CA LEU A 122 8.80 4.90 -1.51
C LEU A 122 9.74 4.05 -0.64
N THR A 123 9.54 2.74 -0.59
CA THR A 123 10.41 1.80 0.13
C THR A 123 11.84 1.87 -0.42
N VAL A 124 12.00 1.83 -1.75
CA VAL A 124 13.33 1.96 -2.38
C VAL A 124 13.96 3.31 -2.05
N ALA A 125 13.20 4.42 -2.09
CA ALA A 125 13.71 5.72 -1.70
C ALA A 125 14.23 5.72 -0.26
N ILE A 126 13.49 5.13 0.68
CA ILE A 126 13.88 5.04 2.09
C ILE A 126 15.15 4.21 2.27
N LEU A 127 15.24 3.06 1.58
CA LEU A 127 16.45 2.22 1.61
C LEU A 127 17.68 2.90 1.01
N LEU A 128 17.47 3.88 0.12
CA LEU A 128 18.53 4.74 -0.43
C LEU A 128 18.82 5.98 0.44
N GLY A 129 18.25 6.06 1.66
CA GLY A 129 18.53 7.10 2.65
C GLY A 129 17.44 8.16 2.82
N PHE A 130 16.32 8.08 2.11
CA PHE A 130 15.23 9.06 2.24
C PHE A 130 14.46 8.87 3.56
N SER A 131 14.71 9.76 4.53
CA SER A 131 14.25 9.60 5.91
C SER A 131 13.31 10.73 6.32
N VAL A 132 12.15 10.83 5.67
CA VAL A 132 11.16 11.89 5.96
C VAL A 132 10.10 11.43 6.95
N SER A 133 9.53 12.37 7.71
CA SER A 133 8.32 12.08 8.48
C SER A 133 7.15 11.78 7.54
N LEU A 134 6.24 10.89 7.96
CA LEU A 134 4.97 10.57 7.28
C LEU A 134 4.17 11.83 6.91
N VAL A 135 4.25 12.88 7.74
CA VAL A 135 3.47 14.12 7.55
C VAL A 135 4.07 15.04 6.47
N VAL A 136 5.25 14.70 5.93
CA VAL A 136 5.93 15.41 4.83
C VAL A 136 5.77 16.93 4.98
N MET A 137 6.31 17.48 6.07
CA MET A 137 6.17 18.92 6.34
C MET A 137 7.01 19.71 5.35
N TYR A 138 6.37 20.38 4.39
CA TYR A 138 7.06 21.32 3.52
C TYR A 138 7.63 22.49 4.35
N PRO A 139 8.88 22.93 4.14
CA PRO A 139 9.82 22.53 3.07
C PRO A 139 10.86 21.48 3.48
N LEU A 140 10.70 20.78 4.61
CA LEU A 140 11.74 19.90 5.20
C LEU A 140 12.35 18.88 4.21
N PRO A 141 11.57 18.21 3.34
CA PRO A 141 12.14 17.30 2.34
C PRO A 141 13.15 17.96 1.38
N VAL A 142 12.90 19.21 1.00
CA VAL A 142 13.75 19.98 0.08
C VAL A 142 14.97 20.52 0.83
N VAL A 143 14.77 21.00 2.05
CA VAL A 143 15.87 21.45 2.93
C VAL A 143 16.85 20.32 3.22
N GLY A 144 16.37 19.09 3.40
CA GLY A 144 17.25 17.93 3.57
C GLY A 144 18.13 17.63 2.36
N VAL A 145 17.67 17.90 1.13
CA VAL A 145 18.53 17.84 -0.07
C VAL A 145 19.61 18.93 -0.01
N ALA A 146 19.23 20.17 0.31
CA ALA A 146 20.16 21.30 0.38
C ALA A 146 21.25 21.08 1.44
N ASN A 147 20.93 20.36 2.51
CA ASN A 147 21.86 20.00 3.60
C ASN A 147 22.57 18.65 3.39
N GLY A 148 22.38 17.99 2.25
CA GLY A 148 23.04 16.71 1.94
C GLY A 148 22.56 15.51 2.75
N GLN A 149 21.39 15.58 3.40
CA GLN A 149 20.81 14.47 4.16
C GLN A 149 20.32 13.33 3.25
N TRP A 150 19.84 13.67 2.05
CA TRP A 150 19.51 12.72 1.00
C TRP A 150 19.67 13.35 -0.38
N SER A 151 19.76 12.51 -1.42
CA SER A 151 19.90 12.99 -2.79
C SER A 151 18.58 13.56 -3.35
N PHE A 152 18.69 14.39 -4.39
CA PHE A 152 17.52 14.83 -5.15
C PHE A 152 16.79 13.66 -5.83
N ASN A 153 17.52 12.63 -6.28
CA ASN A 153 16.93 11.46 -6.93
C ASN A 153 16.05 10.66 -5.96
N THR A 154 16.50 10.48 -4.71
CA THR A 154 15.73 9.81 -3.67
C THR A 154 14.49 10.62 -3.25
N LEU A 155 14.58 11.96 -3.26
CA LEU A 155 13.43 12.83 -3.06
C LEU A 155 12.38 12.61 -4.16
N VAL A 156 12.78 12.70 -5.44
CA VAL A 156 11.88 12.51 -6.59
C VAL A 156 11.24 11.12 -6.57
N LEU A 157 12.03 10.08 -6.29
CA LEU A 157 11.54 8.70 -6.20
C LEU A 157 10.50 8.54 -5.08
N GLY A 158 10.80 9.07 -3.88
CA GLY A 158 9.89 9.01 -2.73
C GLY A 158 8.57 9.75 -2.99
N PHE A 159 8.62 10.96 -3.55
CA PHE A 159 7.44 11.73 -3.89
C PHE A 159 6.64 11.14 -5.05
N THR A 160 7.30 10.49 -6.02
CA THR A 160 6.61 9.74 -7.08
C THR A 160 5.83 8.58 -6.47
N GLY A 161 6.42 7.87 -5.51
CA GLY A 161 5.74 6.82 -4.75
C GLY A 161 4.49 7.33 -4.02
N ILE A 162 4.63 8.44 -3.29
CA ILE A 162 3.52 9.11 -2.60
C ILE A 162 2.44 9.55 -3.59
N ALA A 163 2.82 10.14 -4.72
CA ALA A 163 1.88 10.60 -5.75
C ALA A 163 1.04 9.45 -6.32
N LEU A 164 1.62 8.26 -6.52
CA LEU A 164 0.88 7.08 -6.95
C LEU A 164 -0.11 6.61 -5.88
N VAL A 165 0.30 6.58 -4.61
CA VAL A 165 -0.60 6.24 -3.49
C VAL A 165 -1.77 7.23 -3.42
N LEU A 166 -1.49 8.53 -3.55
CA LEU A 166 -2.53 9.57 -3.53
C LEU A 166 -3.44 9.50 -4.76
N THR A 167 -2.90 9.15 -5.92
CA THR A 167 -3.70 8.93 -7.14
C THR A 167 -4.68 7.77 -6.93
N MET A 168 -4.22 6.69 -6.30
CA MET A 168 -5.12 5.60 -5.91
C MET A 168 -6.20 6.11 -4.96
N MET A 169 -5.83 6.85 -3.90
CA MET A 169 -6.74 7.18 -2.82
C MET A 169 -7.74 8.29 -3.13
N ILE A 170 -7.30 9.33 -3.81
CA ILE A 170 -8.11 10.53 -4.08
C ILE A 170 -8.92 10.35 -5.36
N TYR A 171 -8.40 9.57 -6.32
CA TYR A 171 -9.00 9.48 -7.65
C TYR A 171 -9.52 8.08 -7.98
N LEU A 172 -8.65 7.07 -8.10
CA LEU A 172 -9.04 5.77 -8.66
C LEU A 172 -10.07 5.03 -7.79
N TYR A 173 -9.83 4.97 -6.48
CA TYR A 173 -10.73 4.28 -5.54
C TYR A 173 -12.13 4.96 -5.46
N PRO A 174 -12.23 6.29 -5.25
CA PRO A 174 -13.53 6.96 -5.26
C PRO A 174 -14.27 6.82 -6.60
N VAL A 175 -13.57 6.93 -7.73
CA VAL A 175 -14.18 6.77 -9.05
C VAL A 175 -14.71 5.34 -9.24
N GLN A 176 -13.97 4.32 -8.82
CA GLN A 176 -14.46 2.93 -8.88
C GLN A 176 -15.71 2.73 -8.03
N LEU A 177 -15.74 3.28 -6.82
CA LEU A 177 -16.93 3.23 -5.96
C LEU A 177 -18.13 3.95 -6.59
N LEU A 178 -17.94 5.15 -7.12
CA LEU A 178 -19.00 5.89 -7.80
C LEU A 178 -19.54 5.12 -9.02
N LYS A 179 -18.65 4.54 -9.82
CA LYS A 179 -19.03 3.70 -10.97
C LYS A 179 -19.92 2.53 -10.50
N MET A 180 -19.50 1.82 -9.46
CA MET A 180 -20.28 0.72 -8.91
C MET A 180 -21.64 1.19 -8.39
N MET A 181 -21.68 2.27 -7.60
CA MET A 181 -22.93 2.73 -6.99
C MET A 181 -23.95 3.26 -8.00
N PHE A 182 -23.51 4.00 -9.02
CA PHE A 182 -24.43 4.78 -9.86
C PHE A 182 -24.52 4.33 -11.31
N PHE A 183 -23.45 3.78 -11.89
CA PHE A 183 -23.36 3.69 -13.36
C PHE A 183 -23.30 2.28 -13.92
N GLY A 184 -22.85 1.28 -13.12
CA GLY A 184 -22.77 -0.11 -13.59
C GLY A 184 -21.80 -0.26 -14.75
#